data_AF-A0A1X7TSN1-F1
#
_entry.id   AF-A0A1X7TSN1-F1
#
_cell.length_a   1.000
_cell.length_b   1.000
_cell.length_c   1.000
_cell.angle_alpha   90.00
_cell.angle_beta   90.00
_cell.angle_gamma   90.00
#
_symmetry.space_group_name_H-M   'P 1'
#
loop_
_entity.id
_entity.type
_entity.pdbx_description
1 polymer ?
#
loop_
_entity_poly.entity_id
_entity_poly.type
_entity_poly.pdbx_seq_one_letter_code
_entity_poly.pdbx_strand_id
1 'polypeptide(L)'
;MKYLIALAALIVCATAFEYTAEWELWKRTNGKDYSSDKEELYRQTIWEANKKIVLEHNANADKWGWTLEMNAFADLESSEFAAMYNGYRRSARKSNATRYHVPTGNALPDTVDWRTKGAEKPYWLVKNSWGPDWGQQGYFKIVRKDNKCGIATDASYPTV
;
A
#
# COMPACT_ATOMS: atom_id res chain seq x y z
N MET A 1 35.06 -31.94 12.99
CA MET A 1 35.21 -30.78 12.08
C MET A 1 34.64 -31.01 10.68
N LYS A 2 34.96 -32.10 9.96
CA LYS A 2 34.42 -32.33 8.59
C LYS A 2 32.88 -32.32 8.48
N TYR A 3 32.19 -32.95 9.43
CA TYR A 3 30.72 -32.99 9.46
C TYR A 3 30.06 -31.64 9.79
N LEU A 4 30.72 -30.80 10.60
CA LEU A 4 30.22 -29.47 10.94
C LEU A 4 30.31 -28.51 9.75
N ILE A 5 31.38 -28.62 8.96
CA ILE A 5 31.55 -27.84 7.72
C ILE A 5 30.51 -28.26 6.67
N ALA A 6 30.26 -29.57 6.52
CA ALA A 6 29.25 -30.08 5.60
C ALA A 6 27.83 -29.64 5.99
N LEU A 7 27.50 -29.64 7.30
CA LEU A 7 26.20 -29.19 7.80
C LEU A 7 25.99 -27.69 7.58
N ALA A 8 27.01 -26.87 7.87
CA ALA A 8 26.96 -25.44 7.64
C ALA A 8 26.79 -25.10 6.14
N ALA A 9 27.50 -25.80 5.26
CA ALA A 9 27.36 -25.63 3.81
C ALA A 9 25.96 -26.00 3.32
N LEU A 10 25.37 -27.10 3.83
CA LEU A 10 24.00 -27.52 3.51
C LEU A 10 22.96 -26.50 3.95
N ILE A 11 23.09 -25.93 5.15
CA ILE A 11 22.19 -24.90 5.67
C ILE A 11 22.28 -23.64 4.81
N VAL A 12 23.48 -23.17 4.49
CA VAL A 12 23.68 -22.01 3.61
C VAL A 12 23.05 -22.25 2.23
N CYS A 13 23.25 -23.43 1.65
CA CYS A 13 22.70 -23.78 0.34
C CYS A 13 21.16 -23.83 0.35
N ALA A 14 20.56 -24.41 1.39
CA ALA A 14 19.11 -24.46 1.55
C ALA A 14 18.49 -23.06 1.69
N THR A 15 19.12 -22.18 2.49
CA THR A 15 18.65 -20.79 2.65
C THR A 15 18.76 -19.98 1.37
N ALA A 16 19.82 -20.17 0.59
CA ALA A 16 19.99 -19.51 -0.70
C ALA A 16 18.96 -20.00 -1.74
N PHE A 17 18.61 -21.29 -1.71
CA PHE A 17 17.61 -21.88 -2.61
C PHE A 17 16.19 -21.39 -2.30
N GLU A 18 15.79 -21.35 -1.03
CA GLU A 18 14.46 -20.85 -0.63
C GLU A 18 14.31 -19.36 -0.96
N TYR A 19 15.37 -18.59 -0.74
CA TYR A 19 15.41 -17.16 -1.00
C TYR A 19 15.24 -16.83 -2.50
N THR A 20 15.95 -17.55 -3.36
CA THR A 20 15.81 -17.40 -4.81
C THR A 20 14.42 -17.82 -5.29
N ALA A 21 13.83 -18.88 -4.72
CA ALA A 21 12.48 -19.32 -5.07
C ALA A 21 11.40 -18.28 -4.76
N GLU A 22 11.50 -17.56 -3.64
CA GLU A 22 10.54 -16.54 -3.25
C GLU A 22 10.62 -15.28 -4.12
N TRP A 23 11.84 -14.80 -4.40
CA TRP A 23 12.07 -13.69 -5.34
C TRP A 23 11.50 -13.99 -6.73
N GLU A 24 11.77 -15.18 -7.26
CA GLU A 24 11.27 -15.61 -8.56
C GLU A 24 9.75 -15.77 -8.59
N LEU A 25 9.13 -16.22 -7.50
CA LEU A 25 7.68 -16.28 -7.39
C LEU A 25 7.06 -14.87 -7.33
N TRP A 26 7.65 -13.97 -6.56
CA TRP A 26 7.17 -12.60 -6.43
C TRP A 26 7.28 -11.86 -7.77
N LYS A 27 8.41 -11.99 -8.49
CA LYS A 27 8.57 -11.41 -9.85
C LYS A 27 7.48 -11.88 -10.80
N ARG A 28 7.22 -13.20 -10.85
CA ARG A 28 6.17 -13.78 -11.70
C ARG A 28 4.77 -13.30 -11.33
N THR A 29 4.47 -13.22 -10.04
CA THR A 29 3.16 -12.79 -9.55
C THR A 29 2.89 -11.31 -9.86
N ASN A 30 3.93 -10.49 -9.83
CA ASN A 30 3.83 -9.04 -10.04
C ASN A 30 4.25 -8.58 -11.45
N GLY A 31 4.51 -9.54 -12.36
CA GLY A 31 4.88 -9.25 -13.76
C GLY A 31 6.17 -8.44 -13.91
N LYS A 32 7.20 -8.75 -13.11
CA LYS A 32 8.47 -8.03 -13.11
C LYS A 32 9.44 -8.62 -14.12
N ASP A 33 10.05 -7.74 -14.90
CA ASP A 33 11.07 -8.04 -15.90
C ASP A 33 12.13 -6.93 -15.85
N TYR A 34 13.40 -7.30 -15.78
CA TYR A 34 14.51 -6.37 -15.58
C TYR A 34 15.49 -6.43 -16.74
N SER A 35 16.07 -5.28 -17.10
CA SER A 35 16.86 -5.14 -18.32
C SER A 35 18.26 -5.77 -18.24
N SER A 36 18.76 -6.01 -17.02
CA SER A 36 20.09 -6.59 -16.79
C SER A 36 20.18 -7.25 -15.43
N ASP A 37 21.08 -8.23 -15.31
CA ASP A 37 21.38 -8.90 -14.03
C ASP A 37 21.81 -7.91 -12.93
N LYS A 38 22.45 -6.80 -13.31
CA LYS A 38 22.83 -5.74 -12.38
C LYS A 38 21.62 -4.98 -11.83
N GLU A 39 20.66 -4.67 -12.69
CA GLU A 39 19.39 -4.07 -12.26
C GLU A 39 18.61 -5.04 -11.40
N GLU A 40 18.52 -6.30 -11.82
CA GLU A 40 17.82 -7.33 -11.05
C GLU A 40 18.41 -7.49 -9.65
N LEU A 41 19.74 -7.59 -9.54
CA LEU A 41 20.41 -7.68 -8.24
C LEU A 41 20.12 -6.46 -7.38
N TYR A 42 20.14 -5.25 -7.97
CA TYR A 42 19.80 -4.03 -7.25
C TYR A 42 18.34 -4.04 -6.75
N ARG A 43 17.39 -4.41 -7.61
CA ARG A 43 15.96 -4.53 -7.28
C ARG A 43 15.70 -5.58 -6.20
N GLN A 44 16.45 -6.68 -6.26
CA GLN A 44 16.41 -7.73 -5.24
C GLN A 44 16.89 -7.22 -3.88
N THR A 45 17.97 -6.43 -3.82
CA THR A 45 18.44 -5.84 -2.54
C THR A 45 17.41 -4.89 -1.92
N ILE A 46 16.68 -4.14 -2.73
CA ILE A 46 15.59 -3.27 -2.26
C ILE A 46 14.42 -4.12 -1.75
N TRP A 47 14.06 -5.17 -2.49
CA TRP A 47 13.02 -6.11 -2.11
C TRP A 47 13.30 -6.77 -0.76
N GLU A 48 14.54 -7.15 -0.48
CA GLU A 48 14.98 -7.65 0.83
C GLU A 48 14.77 -6.62 1.95
N ALA A 49 15.23 -5.39 1.71
CA ALA A 49 15.12 -4.31 2.67
C ALA A 49 13.64 -4.01 3.00
N ASN A 50 12.79 -3.95 1.97
CA ASN A 50 11.36 -3.75 2.13
C ASN A 50 10.69 -4.94 2.84
N LYS A 51 11.09 -6.18 2.55
CA LYS A 51 10.58 -7.36 3.26
C LYS A 51 10.84 -7.29 4.76
N LYS A 52 12.03 -6.85 5.15
CA LYS A 52 12.37 -6.64 6.56
C LYS A 52 11.45 -5.61 7.22
N ILE A 53 11.18 -4.50 6.54
CA ILE A 53 10.24 -3.47 7.01
C ILE A 53 8.84 -4.06 7.22
N VAL A 54 8.34 -4.85 6.26
CA VAL A 54 7.03 -5.52 6.34
C VAL A 54 6.96 -6.42 7.57
N LEU A 55 7.98 -7.26 7.78
CA LEU A 55 8.02 -8.19 8.91
C LEU A 55 8.07 -7.47 10.26
N GLU A 56 8.91 -6.44 10.39
CA GLU A 56 9.04 -5.65 11.63
C GLU A 56 7.76 -4.88 11.97
N HIS A 57 7.09 -4.31 10.95
CA HIS A 57 5.80 -3.64 11.13
C HIS A 57 4.71 -4.63 11.57
N ASN A 58 4.59 -5.76 10.87
CA ASN A 58 3.56 -6.76 11.13
C ASN A 58 3.75 -7.48 12.47
N ALA A 59 4.98 -7.57 12.99
CA ALA A 59 5.24 -8.07 14.34
C ALA A 59 4.56 -7.21 15.43
N ASN A 60 4.16 -5.98 15.11
CA ASN A 60 3.47 -5.06 15.99
C ASN A 60 2.07 -4.69 15.47
N ALA A 61 1.47 -5.53 14.61
CA ALA A 61 0.20 -5.23 13.94
C ALA A 61 -0.94 -4.88 14.92
N ASP A 62 -1.00 -5.53 16.08
CA ASP A 62 -2.01 -5.26 17.11
C ASP A 62 -1.96 -3.82 17.64
N LYS A 63 -0.77 -3.21 17.65
CA LYS A 63 -0.58 -1.81 18.05
C LYS A 63 -1.02 -0.84 16.95
N TRP A 64 -0.80 -1.21 15.70
CA TRP A 64 -1.03 -0.32 14.56
C TRP A 64 -2.47 -0.39 14.03
N GLY A 65 -3.13 -1.55 14.16
CA GLY A 65 -4.45 -1.79 13.59
C GLY A 65 -4.45 -1.94 12.07
N TRP A 66 -3.28 -2.16 11.46
CA TRP A 66 -3.09 -2.40 10.03
C TRP A 66 -1.76 -3.12 9.75
N THR A 67 -1.69 -3.80 8.61
CA THR A 67 -0.53 -4.61 8.18
C THR A 67 0.04 -4.14 6.84
N LEU A 68 1.29 -4.52 6.59
CA LEU A 68 1.98 -4.37 5.32
C LEU A 68 2.05 -5.71 4.58
N GLU A 69 2.22 -5.65 3.26
CA GLU A 69 2.41 -6.81 2.39
C GLU A 69 3.47 -6.50 1.32
N MET A 70 4.18 -7.54 0.86
CA MET A 70 5.09 -7.50 -0.28
C MET A 70 4.36 -7.38 -1.62
N ASN A 71 3.78 -6.21 -1.87
CA ASN A 71 3.04 -5.90 -3.10
C ASN A 71 3.96 -5.59 -4.30
N ALA A 72 3.38 -5.18 -5.43
CA ALA A 72 4.08 -4.89 -6.68
C ALA A 72 5.11 -3.74 -6.63
N PHE A 73 5.16 -2.97 -5.53
CA PHE A 73 6.11 -1.87 -5.33
C PHE A 73 7.28 -2.26 -4.42
N ALA A 74 7.34 -3.51 -3.99
CA ALA A 74 8.35 -3.94 -3.02
C ALA A 74 9.80 -3.90 -3.54
N ASP A 75 10.02 -3.78 -4.85
CA ASP A 75 11.33 -3.59 -5.50
C ASP A 75 11.73 -2.11 -5.69
N LEU A 76 10.91 -1.17 -5.21
CA LEU A 76 11.15 0.26 -5.34
C LEU A 76 11.67 0.87 -4.05
N GLU A 77 12.64 1.77 -4.18
CA GLU A 77 13.03 2.63 -3.07
C GLU A 77 11.91 3.64 -2.78
N SER A 78 11.75 4.05 -1.52
CA SER A 78 10.76 5.05 -1.12
C SER A 78 10.84 6.34 -1.94
N SER A 79 12.06 6.77 -2.27
CA SER A 79 12.33 7.95 -3.10
C SER A 79 11.89 7.76 -4.56
N GLU A 80 12.15 6.59 -5.15
CA GLU A 80 11.72 6.21 -6.49
C GLU A 80 10.20 6.13 -6.59
N PHE A 81 9.56 5.47 -5.62
CA PHE A 81 8.11 5.36 -5.56
C PHE A 81 7.46 6.74 -5.45
N ALA A 82 7.99 7.61 -4.57
CA ALA A 82 7.51 8.98 -4.47
C ALA A 82 7.69 9.77 -5.78
N ALA A 83 8.83 9.64 -6.47
CA ALA A 83 9.07 10.36 -7.72
C ALA A 83 8.12 9.93 -8.86
N MET A 84 7.74 8.65 -8.91
CA MET A 84 6.90 8.10 -9.97
C MET A 84 5.40 8.27 -9.72
N TYR A 85 4.97 8.11 -8.46
CA TYR A 85 3.55 8.01 -8.12
C TYR A 85 3.03 9.25 -7.38
N ASN A 86 3.87 10.02 -6.68
CA ASN A 86 3.42 11.24 -6.01
C ASN A 86 3.27 12.43 -6.99
N GLY A 87 2.02 12.74 -7.33
CA GLY A 87 1.66 13.84 -8.23
C GLY A 87 1.21 15.14 -7.54
N TYR A 88 1.27 15.24 -6.20
CA TYR A 88 0.71 16.39 -5.49
C TYR A 88 1.46 17.69 -5.83
N ARG A 89 0.79 18.56 -6.58
CA ARG A 89 1.23 19.92 -6.89
C ARG A 89 0.44 20.90 -6.06
N ARG A 90 1.04 21.40 -4.98
CA ARG A 90 0.41 22.42 -4.13
C ARG A 90 0.11 23.66 -4.97
N SER A 91 -1.16 23.91 -5.24
CA SER A 91 -1.61 25.18 -5.83
C SER A 91 -1.38 26.30 -4.81
N ALA A 92 -0.71 27.37 -5.22
CA ALA A 92 -0.59 28.59 -4.41
C ALA A 92 -1.90 29.38 -4.34
N ARG A 93 -2.90 29.02 -5.16
CA ARG A 93 -4.16 29.73 -5.27
C ARG A 93 -5.08 29.33 -4.12
N LYS A 94 -5.24 30.22 -3.14
CA LYS A 94 -6.22 30.05 -2.06
C LYS A 94 -7.63 30.21 -2.65
N SER A 95 -8.44 29.17 -2.52
CA SER A 95 -9.87 29.22 -2.86
C SER A 95 -10.63 29.93 -1.73
N ASN A 96 -11.39 30.98 -2.05
CA ASN A 96 -12.31 31.66 -1.11
C ASN A 96 -13.66 30.91 -0.97
N ALA A 97 -13.69 29.60 -1.16
CA ALA A 97 -14.93 28.84 -1.12
C ALA A 97 -15.47 28.72 0.31
N THR A 98 -16.53 29.48 0.64
CA THR A 98 -17.45 29.18 1.73
C THR A 98 -18.62 28.39 1.15
N ARG A 99 -18.57 27.05 1.24
CA ARG A 99 -19.73 26.23 0.86
C ARG A 99 -19.85 24.99 1.73
N TYR A 100 -19.84 25.20 3.05
CA TYR A 100 -20.33 24.21 3.99
C TYR A 100 -21.75 24.63 4.41
N HIS A 101 -22.74 23.84 3.99
CA HIS A 101 -24.11 23.98 4.49
C HIS A 101 -24.29 23.01 5.65
N VAL A 102 -24.67 23.54 6.82
CA VAL A 102 -24.98 22.72 7.99
C VAL A 102 -26.24 21.89 7.69
N PRO A 103 -26.19 20.55 7.76
CA PRO A 103 -27.39 19.73 7.57
C PRO A 103 -28.46 20.09 8.60
N THR A 104 -29.68 20.38 8.16
CA THR A 104 -30.83 20.66 9.03
C THR A 104 -31.84 19.52 8.90
N GLY A 105 -32.16 18.87 10.02
CA GLY A 105 -33.16 17.80 10.08
C GLY A 105 -32.59 16.39 9.89
N ASN A 106 -32.96 15.51 10.83
CA ASN A 106 -32.64 14.08 10.99
C ASN A 106 -31.28 13.75 11.62
N ALA A 107 -31.28 12.70 12.47
CA ALA A 107 -30.06 12.09 12.98
C ALA A 107 -29.25 11.54 11.81
N LEU A 108 -27.96 11.89 11.76
CA LEU A 108 -27.07 11.28 10.79
C LEU A 108 -26.95 9.79 11.11
N PRO A 109 -26.95 8.92 10.10
CA PRO A 109 -26.67 7.52 10.33
C PRO A 109 -25.28 7.39 10.97
N ASP A 110 -25.15 6.47 11.92
CA ASP A 110 -23.85 6.09 12.49
C ASP A 110 -22.90 5.63 11.40
N THR A 111 -23.42 5.33 10.22
CA THR A 111 -22.80 4.36 9.35
C THR A 111 -23.51 4.32 7.99
N VAL A 112 -22.79 4.41 6.88
CA VAL A 112 -23.33 4.31 5.51
C VAL A 112 -22.29 3.85 4.49
N ASP A 113 -22.38 2.73 3.80
CA ASP A 113 -21.42 2.47 2.72
C ASP A 113 -21.86 3.10 1.39
N TRP A 114 -21.07 4.02 0.86
CA TRP A 114 -21.38 4.73 -0.36
C TRP A 114 -21.34 3.76 -1.58
N ARG A 115 -20.55 2.67 -1.56
CA ARG A 115 -20.58 1.57 -2.57
C ARG A 115 -21.97 1.02 -2.82
N THR A 116 -22.81 1.02 -1.80
CA THR A 116 -24.16 0.46 -1.88
C THR A 116 -25.19 1.45 -2.41
N LYS A 117 -24.88 2.75 -2.39
CA LYS A 117 -25.81 3.84 -2.71
C LYS A 117 -25.82 4.22 -4.19
N GLY A 118 -25.26 3.40 -5.09
CA GLY A 118 -25.26 3.60 -6.54
C GLY A 118 -24.93 5.04 -6.96
N ALA A 119 -23.66 5.44 -6.91
CA ALA A 119 -23.33 6.68 -7.62
C ALA A 119 -23.32 6.37 -9.12
N GLU A 120 -24.18 7.06 -9.88
CA GLU A 120 -24.24 7.03 -11.35
C GLU A 120 -22.88 7.38 -12.01
N LYS A 121 -21.91 7.86 -11.22
CA LYS A 121 -20.53 8.11 -11.62
C LYS A 121 -19.60 7.18 -10.85
N PRO A 122 -18.58 6.57 -11.48
CA PRO A 122 -17.59 5.74 -10.81
C PRO A 122 -16.98 6.45 -9.59
N TYR A 123 -16.68 5.71 -8.53
CA TYR A 123 -16.16 6.27 -7.27
C TYR A 123 -15.26 5.31 -6.51
N TRP A 124 -14.32 5.88 -5.76
CA TRP A 124 -13.56 5.23 -4.70
C TRP A 124 -14.39 5.25 -3.43
N LEU A 125 -14.41 4.13 -2.72
CA LEU A 125 -14.85 4.12 -1.34
C LEU A 125 -13.62 4.20 -0.44
N VAL A 126 -13.64 5.17 0.47
CA VAL A 126 -12.51 5.52 1.33
C VAL A 126 -12.89 5.23 2.76
N LYS A 127 -12.06 4.49 3.50
CA LYS A 127 -12.26 4.26 4.94
C LYS A 127 -11.66 5.44 5.73
N ASN A 128 -12.37 5.95 6.73
CA ASN A 128 -11.91 6.97 7.66
C ASN A 128 -11.39 6.34 8.96
N SER A 129 -10.64 7.12 9.75
CA SER A 129 -10.01 6.69 11.00
C SER A 129 -10.75 7.13 12.28
N TRP A 130 -11.90 7.79 12.16
CA TRP A 130 -12.66 8.38 13.29
C TRP A 130 -13.71 7.45 13.89
N GLY A 131 -13.68 6.18 13.52
CA GLY A 131 -14.63 5.17 14.00
C GLY A 131 -15.83 4.99 13.06
N PRO A 132 -16.63 3.94 13.32
CA PRO A 132 -17.76 3.60 12.48
C PRO A 132 -18.79 4.74 12.44
N ASP A 133 -19.03 5.40 13.59
CA ASP A 133 -20.03 6.45 13.86
C ASP A 133 -19.93 7.67 12.93
N TRP A 134 -18.80 7.85 12.25
CA TRP A 134 -18.58 8.98 11.35
C TRP A 134 -18.84 8.65 9.89
N GLY A 135 -19.60 9.54 9.25
CA GLY A 135 -19.83 9.59 7.82
C GLY A 135 -20.65 8.41 7.35
N GLN A 136 -19.93 7.42 6.83
CA GLN A 136 -20.48 6.42 5.99
C GLN A 136 -19.90 5.04 6.45
N GLN A 137 -20.12 4.68 7.72
CA GLN A 137 -19.81 3.35 8.35
C GLN A 137 -18.33 3.21 8.62
N GLY A 138 -17.70 4.33 8.95
CA GLY A 138 -16.27 4.45 8.83
C GLY A 138 -15.82 4.66 7.38
N TYR A 139 -16.68 4.97 6.41
CA TYR A 139 -16.30 5.22 5.01
C TYR A 139 -16.81 6.56 4.47
N PHE A 140 -16.43 6.94 3.25
CA PHE A 140 -17.01 8.02 2.44
C PHE A 140 -16.72 7.80 0.93
N LYS A 141 -17.45 8.48 0.02
CA LYS A 141 -17.34 8.40 -1.44
C LYS A 141 -16.40 9.48 -1.94
N ILE A 142 -15.47 9.13 -2.82
CA ILE A 142 -14.76 10.08 -3.66
C ILE A 142 -14.98 9.72 -5.13
N VAL A 143 -15.32 10.68 -5.98
CA VAL A 143 -15.47 10.45 -7.42
C VAL A 143 -14.16 9.94 -8.06
N ARG A 144 -14.24 8.92 -8.92
CA ARG A 144 -13.11 8.32 -9.68
C ARG A 144 -12.73 9.20 -10.89
N LYS A 145 -12.51 10.50 -10.66
CA LYS A 145 -12.07 11.44 -11.69
C LYS A 145 -11.26 12.58 -11.05
N ASP A 146 -10.23 13.06 -11.76
CA ASP A 146 -9.39 14.21 -11.37
C ASP A 146 -8.57 14.07 -10.07
N ASN A 147 -8.22 12.84 -9.64
CA ASN A 147 -7.41 12.57 -8.43
C ASN A 147 -7.79 13.41 -7.19
N LYS A 148 -9.10 13.42 -6.84
CA LYS A 148 -9.58 14.21 -5.71
C LYS A 148 -8.92 13.76 -4.41
N CYS A 149 -8.47 14.74 -3.62
CA CYS A 149 -7.81 14.54 -2.32
C CYS A 149 -6.57 13.63 -2.40
N GLY A 150 -5.99 13.44 -3.58
CA GLY A 150 -4.81 12.61 -3.77
C GLY A 150 -5.07 11.10 -3.60
N ILE A 151 -6.30 10.62 -3.67
CA ILE A 151 -6.59 9.19 -3.44
C ILE A 151 -6.02 8.25 -4.51
N ALA A 152 -5.71 8.78 -5.69
CA ALA A 152 -5.03 8.06 -6.76
C ALA A 152 -3.55 8.45 -6.85
N THR A 153 -2.98 9.02 -5.77
CA THR A 153 -1.55 9.37 -5.67
C THR A 153 -0.72 8.14 -5.34
N ASP A 154 -1.22 7.29 -4.44
CA ASP A 154 -0.59 6.01 -4.13
C ASP A 154 -1.52 4.86 -4.54
N ALA A 155 -0.97 3.87 -5.24
CA ALA A 155 -1.68 2.64 -5.61
C ALA A 155 -1.61 1.59 -4.49
N SER A 156 -1.68 2.03 -3.23
CA SER A 156 -1.75 1.18 -2.07
C SER A 156 -3.16 1.24 -1.50
N TYR A 157 -3.72 0.09 -1.15
CA TYR A 157 -4.93 0.02 -0.36
C TYR A 157 -4.57 -0.64 0.98
N PRO A 158 -5.09 -0.13 2.09
CA PRO A 158 -4.90 -0.79 3.37
C PRO A 158 -5.59 -2.16 3.33
N THR A 159 -4.83 -3.23 3.53
CA THR A 159 -5.36 -4.56 3.86
C THR A 159 -5.68 -4.55 5.36
N VAL A 160 -6.95 -4.81 5.68
CA VAL A 160 -7.44 -5.03 7.05
C VAL A 160 -7.71 -6.50 7.25
#